data_AF-A0A2V8FDK6-F1
#
_entry.id   AF-A0A2V8FDK6-F1
#
_cell.length_a   1.000
_cell.length_b   1.000
_cell.length_c   1.000
_cell.angle_alpha   90.00
_cell.angle_beta   90.00
_cell.angle_gamma   90.00
#
_symmetry.space_group_name_H-M   'P 1'
#
loop_
_entity.id
_entity.type
_entity.pdbx_description
1 polymer ?
#
loop_
_entity_poly.entity_id
_entity_poly.type
_entity_poly.pdbx_seq_one_letter_code
_entity_poly.pdbx_strand_id
1 'polypeptide(L)'
;MIWTALGGSGHIASFDRSKCKVTSGPRATGQQCPEGWTLYPTPGPKFKASVTANTDFHYYNWVDQYNTLGLGENVPIANGTGSDSLIALIPQTREWVVMRVPYPLGFYTRGLDGRIDDPKAGWKGRGVWASYDSFNWHNEGGKGTTGAIVKFQIRPNPLAE
;
A
#
# COMPACT_ATOMS: atom_id res chain seq x y z
N MET A 1 4.13 8.03 -14.51
CA MET A 1 2.95 7.99 -13.63
C MET A 1 3.43 8.02 -12.18
N ILE A 2 2.75 8.76 -11.30
CA ILE A 2 3.08 8.84 -9.88
C ILE A 2 1.89 8.28 -9.08
N TRP A 3 2.18 7.66 -7.94
CA TRP A 3 1.17 7.15 -7.01
C TRP A 3 1.29 7.84 -5.66
N THR A 4 0.16 8.06 -5.00
CA THR A 4 0.12 8.59 -3.63
C THR A 4 -1.05 8.01 -2.86
N ALA A 5 -0.87 7.71 -1.58
CA ALA A 5 -1.98 7.33 -0.70
C ALA A 5 -2.51 8.58 0.00
N LEU A 6 -3.81 8.82 -0.12
CA LEU A 6 -4.50 9.95 0.48
C LEU A 6 -5.08 9.55 1.84
N GLY A 7 -4.26 9.68 2.89
CA GLY A 7 -4.61 9.22 4.24
C GLY A 7 -5.87 9.86 4.85
N GLY A 8 -6.26 11.06 4.42
CA GLY A 8 -7.48 11.72 4.92
C GLY A 8 -8.77 11.33 4.18
N SER A 9 -8.69 10.87 2.94
CA SER A 9 -9.86 10.53 2.13
C SER A 9 -10.02 9.02 1.92
N GLY A 10 -8.99 8.21 2.16
CA GLY A 10 -9.05 6.77 1.96
C GLY A 10 -8.97 6.35 0.50
N HIS A 11 -8.02 6.95 -0.25
CA HIS A 11 -7.80 6.60 -1.64
C HIS A 11 -6.33 6.30 -1.90
N ILE A 12 -6.05 5.47 -2.89
CA ILE A 12 -4.82 5.59 -3.68
C ILE A 12 -5.14 6.50 -4.86
N ALA A 13 -4.25 7.44 -5.18
CA ALA A 13 -4.38 8.31 -6.33
C ALA A 13 -3.23 8.06 -7.31
N SER A 14 -3.54 7.99 -8.60
CA SER A 14 -2.54 8.06 -9.66
C SER A 14 -2.53 9.46 -10.27
N PHE A 15 -1.34 9.93 -10.62
CA PHE A 15 -1.15 11.13 -11.42
C PHE A 15 -0.41 10.80 -12.73
N ASP A 16 -1.02 11.16 -13.85
CA ASP A 16 -0.47 11.03 -15.19
C ASP A 16 -0.30 12.42 -15.84
N ARG A 17 0.95 12.88 -15.87
CA ARG A 17 1.31 14.18 -16.44
C ARG A 17 1.01 14.27 -17.94
N SER A 18 0.92 13.15 -18.66
CA SER A 18 0.64 13.18 -20.10
C SER A 18 -0.76 13.68 -20.43
N LYS A 19 -1.69 13.62 -19.46
CA LYS A 19 -3.06 14.12 -19.59
C LYS A 19 -3.17 15.63 -19.36
N CYS A 20 -2.12 16.27 -18.85
CA CYS A 20 -2.15 17.67 -18.49
C CYS A 20 -2.22 18.59 -19.71
N LYS A 21 -3.22 19.46 -19.74
CA LYS A 21 -3.37 20.53 -20.73
C LYS A 21 -2.29 21.60 -20.59
N VAL A 22 -1.85 21.86 -19.36
CA VAL A 22 -0.80 22.83 -19.04
C VAL A 22 0.32 22.11 -18.29
N THR A 23 1.53 22.20 -18.84
CA THR A 23 2.69 21.41 -18.37
C THR A 23 3.85 22.27 -17.87
N SER A 24 3.83 23.58 -18.16
CA SER A 24 4.80 24.58 -17.71
C SER A 24 4.25 26.00 -17.89
N GLY A 25 4.90 26.99 -17.27
CA GLY A 25 4.62 28.42 -17.47
C GLY A 25 4.55 29.22 -16.17
N PRO A 26 4.59 30.56 -16.24
CA PRO A 26 4.66 31.44 -15.07
C PRO A 26 3.39 31.41 -14.19
N ARG A 27 2.29 30.84 -14.69
CA ARG A 27 1.04 30.64 -13.94
C ARG A 27 0.90 29.23 -13.35
N ALA A 28 1.93 28.39 -13.41
CA ALA A 28 1.92 27.02 -12.89
C ALA A 28 2.09 26.97 -11.36
N THR A 29 1.04 27.35 -10.62
CA THR A 29 0.99 27.41 -9.15
C THR A 29 0.60 26.10 -8.44
N GLY A 30 0.46 24.99 -9.16
CA GLY A 30 0.18 23.65 -8.62
C GLY A 30 -1.27 23.17 -8.75
N GLN A 31 -2.23 24.05 -9.04
CA GLN A 31 -3.64 23.69 -9.26
C GLN A 31 -3.95 23.29 -10.72
N GLN A 32 -2.95 23.32 -11.59
CA GLN A 32 -3.09 22.93 -12.98
C GLN A 32 -3.15 21.40 -13.07
N CYS A 33 -3.81 20.87 -14.10
CA CYS A 33 -3.94 19.44 -14.37
C CYS A 33 -4.83 18.61 -13.39
N PRO A 34 -6.08 19.04 -13.11
CA PRO A 34 -7.05 18.15 -12.47
C PRO A 34 -7.31 16.87 -13.29
N GLU A 35 -7.24 16.95 -14.62
CA GLU A 35 -7.43 15.82 -15.54
C GLU A 35 -6.36 14.72 -15.46
N GLY A 36 -5.21 15.01 -14.85
CA GLY A 36 -4.14 14.03 -14.64
C GLY A 36 -4.40 13.07 -13.49
N TRP A 37 -5.36 13.40 -12.61
CA TRP A 37 -5.64 12.62 -11.41
C TRP A 37 -6.69 11.53 -11.65
N THR A 38 -6.50 10.39 -11.01
CA THR A 38 -7.52 9.34 -10.88
C THR A 38 -7.48 8.82 -9.45
N LEU A 39 -8.64 8.73 -8.82
CA LEU A 39 -8.79 8.31 -7.42
C LEU A 39 -9.38 6.91 -7.35
N TYR A 40 -8.75 6.06 -6.55
CA TYR A 40 -9.14 4.67 -6.32
C TYR A 40 -9.50 4.53 -4.85
N PRO A 41 -10.79 4.39 -4.49
CA PRO A 41 -11.20 4.26 -3.10
C PRO A 41 -10.68 2.93 -2.54
N THR A 42 -9.96 2.98 -1.43
CA THR A 42 -9.47 1.77 -0.77
C THR A 42 -10.65 0.99 -0.16
N PRO A 43 -10.56 -0.35 -0.06
CA PRO A 43 -11.59 -1.14 0.60
C PRO A 43 -11.62 -0.81 2.10
N GLY A 44 -12.79 -0.96 2.73
CA GLY A 44 -12.92 -0.81 4.17
C GLY A 44 -14.18 -0.08 4.62
N PRO A 45 -14.37 0.05 5.95
CA PRO A 45 -15.50 0.77 6.52
C PRO A 45 -15.38 2.28 6.29
N LYS A 46 -16.53 2.95 6.18
CA LYS A 46 -16.62 4.40 5.99
C LYS A 46 -17.19 5.08 7.22
N PHE A 47 -16.87 6.35 7.40
CA PHE A 47 -17.47 7.14 8.47
C PHE A 47 -18.98 7.27 8.25
N LYS A 48 -19.80 7.12 9.30
CA LYS A 48 -21.27 7.21 9.18
C LYS A 48 -21.74 8.53 8.56
N ALA A 49 -21.05 9.64 8.86
CA ALA A 49 -21.37 10.97 8.34
C ALA A 49 -20.77 11.28 6.95
N SER A 50 -20.07 10.32 6.32
CA SER A 50 -19.45 10.51 5.00
C SER A 50 -19.57 9.26 4.13
N VAL A 51 -20.13 9.42 2.94
CA VAL A 51 -20.24 8.33 1.96
C VAL A 51 -18.93 8.06 1.21
N THR A 52 -17.93 8.94 1.33
CA THR A 52 -16.68 8.89 0.56
C THR A 52 -15.45 8.68 1.42
N ALA A 53 -15.43 9.12 2.68
CA ALA A 53 -14.25 9.02 3.54
C ALA A 53 -14.13 7.63 4.18
N ASN A 54 -13.02 6.94 3.90
CA ASN A 54 -12.66 5.70 4.58
C ASN A 54 -12.22 6.00 6.02
N THR A 55 -12.45 5.03 6.91
CA THR A 55 -12.00 5.05 8.31
C THR A 55 -10.54 4.58 8.47
N ASP A 56 -9.98 3.94 7.45
CA ASP A 56 -8.59 3.53 7.45
C ASP A 56 -7.65 4.73 7.27
N PHE A 57 -6.47 4.63 7.88
CA PHE A 57 -5.41 5.61 7.80
C PHE A 57 -4.27 5.08 6.95
N HIS A 58 -3.91 5.83 5.91
CA HIS A 58 -2.79 5.48 5.03
C HIS A 58 -1.59 6.37 5.32
N TYR A 59 -0.65 5.88 6.14
CA TYR A 59 0.53 6.65 6.53
C TYR A 59 1.53 6.83 5.38
N TYR A 60 1.74 5.78 4.60
CA TYR A 60 2.74 5.76 3.54
C TYR A 60 2.24 5.00 2.32
N ASN A 61 2.86 5.28 1.18
CA ASN A 61 2.66 4.58 -0.07
C ASN A 61 4.00 4.17 -0.67
N TRP A 62 4.05 2.95 -1.16
CA TRP A 62 5.20 2.38 -1.85
C TRP A 62 4.74 1.79 -3.18
N VAL A 63 5.62 1.74 -4.17
CA VAL A 63 5.30 1.18 -5.49
C VAL A 63 6.22 0.01 -5.77
N ASP A 64 5.64 -1.17 -5.95
CA ASP A 64 6.36 -2.36 -6.35
C ASP A 64 6.74 -2.30 -7.82
N GLN A 65 7.83 -1.58 -8.13
CA GLN A 65 8.27 -1.37 -9.51
C GLN A 65 8.76 -2.67 -10.17
N TYR A 66 9.26 -3.62 -9.37
CA TYR A 66 10.00 -4.79 -9.85
C TYR A 66 9.28 -6.12 -9.60
N ASN A 67 7.98 -6.07 -9.30
CA ASN A 67 7.18 -7.25 -9.05
C ASN A 67 7.76 -8.15 -7.93
N THR A 68 8.14 -7.52 -6.82
CA THR A 68 8.67 -8.20 -5.64
C THR A 68 7.62 -9.09 -4.95
N LEU A 69 6.32 -8.75 -5.03
CA LEU A 69 5.26 -9.61 -4.49
C LEU A 69 4.70 -10.64 -5.48
N GLY A 70 5.06 -10.59 -6.76
CA GLY A 70 4.45 -11.46 -7.77
C GLY A 70 3.06 -11.00 -8.24
N LEU A 71 2.63 -9.78 -7.87
CA LEU A 71 1.34 -9.18 -8.24
C LEU A 71 1.37 -8.41 -9.57
N GLY A 72 2.55 -8.26 -10.17
CA GLY A 72 2.79 -7.44 -11.36
C GLY A 72 3.79 -6.32 -11.10
N GLU A 73 4.25 -5.68 -12.17
CA GLU A 73 5.12 -4.50 -12.08
C GLU A 73 4.31 -3.23 -11.87
N ASN A 74 4.91 -2.26 -11.17
CA ASN A 74 4.34 -0.94 -10.87
C ASN A 74 3.04 -1.00 -10.06
N VAL A 75 2.93 -1.97 -9.15
CA VAL A 75 1.77 -2.13 -8.26
C VAL A 75 1.92 -1.18 -7.06
N PRO A 76 1.07 -0.15 -6.90
CA PRO A 76 1.08 0.69 -5.71
C PRO A 76 0.49 -0.06 -4.51
N ILE A 77 1.13 0.12 -3.36
CA ILE A 77 0.74 -0.45 -2.07
C ILE A 77 0.62 0.69 -1.07
N ALA A 78 -0.55 0.80 -0.46
CA ALA A 78 -0.76 1.68 0.69
C ALA A 78 -0.63 0.87 1.99
N ASN A 79 -0.09 1.49 3.03
CA ASN A 79 -0.26 0.96 4.38
C ASN A 79 -1.72 1.14 4.80
N GLY A 80 -2.41 0.07 5.13
CA GLY A 80 -3.65 0.12 5.89
C GLY A 80 -3.31 0.19 7.38
N THR A 81 -2.75 1.32 7.81
CA THR A 81 -2.22 1.49 9.17
C THR A 81 -3.31 1.34 10.23
N GLY A 82 -4.55 1.77 9.93
CA GLY A 82 -5.69 1.60 10.84
C GLY A 82 -6.38 0.25 10.71
N SER A 83 -6.13 -0.49 9.62
CA SER A 83 -6.76 -1.78 9.31
C SER A 83 -5.81 -2.98 9.43
N ASP A 84 -4.64 -2.76 10.02
CA ASP A 84 -3.56 -3.75 10.18
C ASP A 84 -3.28 -4.51 8.87
N SER A 85 -3.03 -3.77 7.79
CA SER A 85 -2.89 -4.36 6.46
C SER A 85 -1.90 -3.65 5.53
N LEU A 86 -1.50 -4.38 4.48
CA LEU A 86 -0.96 -3.80 3.24
C LEU A 86 -2.04 -3.92 2.16
N ILE A 87 -2.30 -2.82 1.44
CA ILE A 87 -3.38 -2.72 0.47
C ILE A 87 -2.78 -2.43 -0.90
N ALA A 88 -2.71 -3.45 -1.74
CA ALA A 88 -2.18 -3.35 -3.10
C ALA A 88 -3.32 -3.16 -4.11
N LEU A 89 -3.16 -2.20 -5.02
CA LEU A 89 -4.07 -2.00 -6.16
C LEU A 89 -3.40 -2.55 -7.41
N ILE A 90 -4.02 -3.53 -8.06
CA ILE A 90 -3.55 -4.02 -9.37
C ILE A 90 -3.98 -3.03 -10.45
N PRO A 91 -3.09 -2.23 -11.07
CA PRO A 91 -3.51 -1.13 -11.93
C PRO A 91 -4.31 -1.57 -13.16
N GLN A 92 -4.04 -2.77 -13.66
CA GLN A 92 -4.64 -3.32 -14.88
C GLN A 92 -6.11 -3.73 -14.66
N THR A 93 -6.40 -4.38 -13.54
CA THR A 93 -7.76 -4.88 -13.24
C THR A 93 -8.54 -3.95 -12.31
N ARG A 94 -7.84 -3.04 -11.61
CA ARG A 94 -8.35 -2.20 -10.51
C ARG A 94 -8.85 -3.02 -9.31
N GLU A 95 -8.37 -4.26 -9.19
CA GLU A 95 -8.68 -5.12 -8.06
C GLU A 95 -7.76 -4.81 -6.89
N TRP A 96 -8.30 -5.03 -5.69
CA TRP A 96 -7.59 -4.83 -4.44
C TRP A 96 -7.12 -6.17 -3.87
N VAL A 97 -5.86 -6.23 -3.50
CA VAL A 97 -5.30 -7.31 -2.70
C VAL A 97 -4.98 -6.76 -1.31
N VAL A 98 -5.71 -7.26 -0.31
CA VAL A 98 -5.55 -6.85 1.09
C VAL A 98 -4.81 -7.94 1.84
N MET A 99 -3.59 -7.65 2.27
CA MET A 99 -2.74 -8.57 3.02
C MET A 99 -2.78 -8.19 4.50
N ARG A 100 -3.20 -9.14 5.35
CA ARG A 100 -3.32 -8.94 6.79
C ARG A 100 -2.46 -9.93 7.56
N VAL A 101 -2.06 -9.52 8.75
CA VAL A 101 -1.44 -10.42 9.73
C VAL A 101 -2.53 -10.89 10.69
N PRO A 102 -2.62 -12.18 10.99
CA PRO A 102 -3.63 -12.70 11.90
C PRO A 102 -3.38 -12.21 13.34
N TYR A 103 -4.47 -11.93 14.04
CA TYR A 103 -4.50 -11.85 15.50
C TYR A 103 -3.90 -13.13 16.11
N PRO A 104 -3.07 -13.07 17.18
CA PRO A 104 -2.76 -11.93 18.08
C PRO A 104 -1.53 -11.09 17.68
N LEU A 105 -0.97 -11.26 16.48
CA LEU A 105 0.37 -10.75 16.20
C LEU A 105 0.44 -9.22 15.99
N GLY A 106 -0.69 -8.55 15.71
CA GLY A 106 -0.79 -7.11 15.45
C GLY A 106 -0.03 -6.66 14.19
N PHE A 107 -0.49 -5.62 13.49
CA PHE A 107 0.22 -5.16 12.28
C PHE A 107 -0.02 -3.69 11.92
N TYR A 108 0.18 -2.83 12.91
CA TYR A 108 0.15 -1.39 12.74
C TYR A 108 1.39 -0.93 11.97
N THR A 109 1.28 -0.84 10.64
CA THR A 109 2.43 -0.61 9.74
C THR A 109 2.48 0.80 9.17
N ARG A 110 3.68 1.37 9.07
CA ARG A 110 3.98 2.69 8.50
C ARG A 110 5.07 2.68 7.42
N GLY A 111 5.69 1.53 7.20
CA GLY A 111 6.79 1.37 6.26
C GLY A 111 6.82 -0.03 5.67
N LEU A 112 7.23 -0.11 4.42
CA LEU A 112 7.47 -1.36 3.72
C LEU A 112 8.51 -1.18 2.62
N ASP A 113 9.27 -2.24 2.35
CA ASP A 113 10.17 -2.33 1.22
C ASP A 113 10.21 -3.76 0.67
N GLY A 114 10.40 -3.86 -0.65
CA GLY A 114 10.54 -5.11 -1.37
C GLY A 114 12.00 -5.51 -1.55
N ARG A 115 12.28 -6.82 -1.52
CA ARG A 115 13.58 -7.38 -1.86
C ARG A 115 13.43 -8.65 -2.70
N ILE A 116 14.26 -8.77 -3.73
CA ILE A 116 14.40 -9.96 -4.57
C ILE A 116 15.78 -10.55 -4.25
N ASP A 117 15.78 -11.63 -3.49
CA ASP A 117 16.98 -12.37 -3.09
C ASP A 117 17.51 -13.25 -4.24
N ASP A 118 16.61 -13.92 -4.97
CA ASP A 118 16.95 -14.68 -6.17
C ASP A 118 15.79 -14.58 -7.19
N PRO A 119 16.00 -13.94 -8.35
CA PRO A 119 14.97 -13.83 -9.38
C PRO A 119 14.58 -15.18 -10.00
N LYS A 120 15.43 -16.21 -9.89
CA LYS A 120 15.21 -17.56 -10.42
C LYS A 120 14.49 -18.49 -9.44
N ALA A 121 14.44 -18.16 -8.14
CA ALA A 121 13.76 -18.96 -7.13
C ALA A 121 12.24 -18.73 -7.06
N GLY A 122 11.65 -18.11 -8.08
CA GLY A 122 10.21 -17.86 -8.16
C GLY A 122 9.70 -17.00 -7.00
N TRP A 123 8.56 -17.38 -6.42
CA TRP A 123 7.93 -16.65 -5.31
C TRP A 123 8.73 -16.70 -4.00
N LYS A 124 9.58 -17.72 -3.81
CA LYS A 124 10.41 -17.89 -2.61
C LYS A 124 11.54 -16.89 -2.52
N GLY A 125 12.12 -16.54 -3.68
CA GLY A 125 13.24 -15.61 -3.79
C GLY A 125 12.84 -14.15 -3.72
N ARG A 126 11.56 -13.84 -3.45
CA ARG A 126 11.05 -12.47 -3.39
C ARG A 126 10.21 -12.28 -2.14
N GLY A 127 10.11 -11.04 -1.67
CA GLY A 127 9.19 -10.68 -0.61
C GLY A 127 9.09 -9.19 -0.40
N VAL A 128 8.10 -8.82 0.41
CA VAL A 128 7.99 -7.49 0.98
C VAL A 128 8.11 -7.61 2.49
N TRP A 129 8.88 -6.71 3.08
CA TRP A 129 9.08 -6.60 4.51
C TRP A 129 8.43 -5.31 4.97
N ALA A 130 7.53 -5.42 5.95
CA ALA A 130 6.83 -4.28 6.52
C ALA A 130 7.11 -4.20 8.01
N SER A 131 7.36 -3.00 8.50
CA SER A 131 7.56 -2.74 9.92
C SER A 131 6.24 -2.82 10.68
N TYR A 132 6.30 -3.38 11.89
CA TYR A 132 5.25 -3.22 12.88
C TYR A 132 5.62 -2.09 13.83
N ASP A 133 4.95 -0.96 13.67
CA ASP A 133 5.29 0.36 14.22
C ASP A 133 4.38 0.77 15.40
N SER A 134 3.87 -0.20 16.15
CA SER A 134 3.12 0.05 17.39
C SER A 134 4.05 0.20 18.59
N PHE A 135 3.59 0.96 19.59
CA PHE A 135 4.27 1.02 20.88
C PHE A 135 4.12 -0.31 21.62
N ASN A 136 5.21 -0.78 22.22
CA ASN A 136 5.31 -2.07 22.90
C ASN A 136 4.31 -2.31 24.05
N TRP A 137 3.73 -1.26 24.66
CA TRP A 137 2.72 -1.38 25.72
C TRP A 137 1.28 -1.50 25.20
N HIS A 138 1.04 -1.29 23.91
CA HIS A 138 -0.23 -1.59 23.25
C HIS A 138 -0.23 -2.97 22.54
N ASN A 139 0.88 -3.68 22.60
CA ASN A 139 1.03 -4.98 21.95
C ASN A 139 0.69 -6.09 22.94
N GLU A 140 0.03 -7.15 22.47
CA GLU A 140 -0.48 -8.24 23.31
C GLU A 140 0.63 -9.01 24.06
N GLY A 141 1.86 -9.00 23.53
CA GLY A 141 3.02 -9.61 24.18
C GLY A 141 3.51 -8.90 25.44
N GLY A 142 3.05 -7.67 25.72
CA GLY A 142 3.36 -6.93 26.94
C GLY A 142 4.84 -6.54 27.11
N LYS A 143 5.23 -6.28 28.37
CA LYS A 143 6.58 -5.80 28.72
C LYS A 143 7.65 -6.79 28.28
N GLY A 144 8.62 -6.30 27.49
CA GLY A 144 9.73 -7.11 26.95
C GLY A 144 9.55 -7.52 25.49
N THR A 145 8.38 -7.26 24.90
CA THR A 145 8.15 -7.46 23.45
C THR A 145 9.07 -6.56 22.64
N THR A 146 9.76 -7.14 21.67
CA THR A 146 10.57 -6.41 20.69
C THR A 146 9.75 -6.02 19.46
N GLY A 147 10.24 -5.04 18.69
CA GLY A 147 9.69 -4.76 17.37
C GLY A 147 9.75 -5.98 16.46
N ALA A 148 8.86 -6.01 15.47
CA ALA A 148 8.80 -7.08 14.47
C ALA A 148 8.84 -6.49 13.06
N ILE A 149 9.42 -7.27 12.14
CA ILE A 149 9.27 -7.05 10.70
C ILE A 149 8.49 -8.25 10.16
N VAL A 150 7.43 -7.97 9.43
CA VAL A 150 6.57 -8.97 8.82
C VAL A 150 6.98 -9.16 7.38
N LYS A 151 7.27 -10.41 6.99
CA LYS A 151 7.56 -10.79 5.61
C LYS A 151 6.29 -11.29 4.92
N PHE A 152 5.91 -10.64 3.84
CA PHE A 152 4.87 -11.09 2.93
C PHE A 152 5.47 -11.77 1.70
N GLN A 153 4.91 -12.93 1.35
CA GLN A 153 5.20 -13.64 0.11
C GLN A 153 3.88 -14.17 -0.45
N ILE A 154 3.70 -14.08 -1.76
CA ILE A 154 2.49 -14.55 -2.43
C ILE A 154 2.87 -15.69 -3.36
N ARG A 155 2.22 -16.83 -3.17
CA ARG A 155 2.35 -17.97 -4.07
C ARG A 155 1.55 -17.72 -5.34
N PRO A 156 2.06 -18.13 -6.52
CA PRO A 156 1.29 -18.02 -7.76
C PRO A 156 0.07 -18.94 -7.79
N ASN A 157 0.10 -20.03 -7.01
CA ASN A 157 -1.03 -20.94 -6.80
C ASN A 157 -0.89 -21.67 -5.45
N PRO A 158 -1.95 -22.30 -4.92
CA PRO A 158 -1.92 -22.97 -3.61
C PRO A 158 -0.91 -24.13 -3.50
N LEU A 159 -0.58 -24.78 -4.61
CA LEU A 159 0.32 -25.93 -4.69
C LEU A 159 1.74 -25.55 -5.11
N ALA A 160 2.06 -24.25 -5.22
CA ALA A 160 3.38 -23.80 -5.62
C ALA A 160 4.41 -24.21 -4.56
N GLU A 161 5.40 -24.99 -4.99
CA GLU A 161 6.44 -25.48 -4.10
C GLU A 161 7.44 -24.41 -3.71
#